data_AF-R7W2M6-F1
#
_entry.id   AF-R7W2M6-F1
#
_cell.length_a   1.000
_cell.length_b   1.000
_cell.length_c   1.000
_cell.angle_alpha   90.00
_cell.angle_beta   90.00
_cell.angle_gamma   90.00
#
_symmetry.space_group_name_H-M   'P 1'
#
loop_
_entity.id
_entity.type
_entity.pdbx_description
1 polymer ?
#
loop_
_entity_poly.entity_id
_entity_poly.type
_entity_poly.pdbx_seq_one_letter_code
_entity_poly.pdbx_strand_id
1 'polypeptide(L)'
;MLDGIVEEHLERTDGGGGHAEDLLDVLLKIQKEGGLKFPIHMDAVKAIILDVFSAGSETTTTTIEWAISELINNPMAMQKATAEGYDVQRGTQVLVNAWALGRDERYWPDAPEEFRPERFEEEAAKADFGGGDFAFLPFGAGRRMCPGMAFGLAGVELPLASMLFHFDWKPPGPGSAELDMTETFGLTARRTDQLLLRPVLRVPIPGV
;
A
#
# COMPACT_ATOMS: atom_id res chain seq x y z
N MET A 1 20.83 4.16 11.49
CA MET A 1 20.59 4.61 10.10
C MET A 1 19.65 5.81 10.08
N LEU A 2 18.42 5.68 10.62
CA LEU A 2 17.47 6.80 10.70
C LEU A 2 17.98 7.99 11.55
N ASP A 3 18.71 7.76 12.63
CA ASP A 3 19.24 8.85 13.46
C ASP A 3 20.17 9.80 12.70
N GLY A 4 21.05 9.26 11.85
CA GLY A 4 21.94 10.08 11.02
C GLY A 4 21.20 10.88 9.95
N ILE A 5 20.12 10.32 9.38
CA ILE A 5 19.27 11.01 8.42
C ILE A 5 18.52 12.16 9.11
N VAL A 6 18.04 11.95 10.35
CA VAL A 6 17.36 12.97 11.15
C VAL A 6 18.32 14.10 11.53
N GLU A 7 19.54 13.79 11.95
CA GLU A 7 20.57 14.79 12.26
C GLU A 7 20.91 15.63 11.03
N GLU A 8 21.08 15.01 9.86
CA GLU A 8 21.31 15.71 8.59
C GLU A 8 20.18 16.70 8.26
N HIS A 9 18.91 16.30 8.46
CA HIS A 9 17.76 17.17 8.17
C HIS A 9 17.62 18.31 9.20
N LEU A 10 17.98 18.06 10.46
CA LEU A 10 17.99 19.10 11.50
C LEU A 10 19.06 20.17 11.22
N GLU A 11 20.27 19.77 10.84
CA GLU A 11 21.34 20.68 10.42
C GLU A 11 20.96 21.45 9.15
N ARG A 12 20.28 20.80 8.20
CA ARG A 12 19.78 21.40 6.96
C ARG A 12 18.70 22.45 7.19
N THR A 13 17.81 22.24 8.16
CA THR A 13 16.70 23.15 8.48
C THR A 13 17.18 24.46 9.14
N ASP A 14 18.27 24.41 9.92
CA ASP A 14 18.88 25.61 10.52
C ASP A 14 19.69 26.45 9.51
N GLY A 15 20.06 25.86 8.36
CA GLY A 15 20.92 26.47 7.33
C GLY A 15 20.24 27.45 6.37
N GLY A 16 18.93 27.70 6.47
CA GLY A 16 18.24 28.77 5.72
C GLY A 16 18.25 28.65 4.18
N GLY A 17 18.43 27.46 3.63
CA GLY A 17 18.45 27.22 2.18
C GLY A 17 17.06 26.94 1.61
N GLY A 18 16.70 27.62 0.50
CA GLY A 18 15.45 27.39 -0.25
C GLY A 18 15.40 26.05 -0.97
N HIS A 19 15.32 24.96 -0.23
CA HIS A 19 15.11 23.60 -0.75
C HIS A 19 13.63 23.20 -0.63
N ALA A 20 13.20 22.24 -1.44
CA ALA A 20 11.87 21.67 -1.36
C ALA A 20 11.76 20.85 -0.06
N GLU A 21 10.75 21.16 0.75
CA GLU A 21 10.50 20.43 1.98
C GLU A 21 10.07 19.00 1.68
N ASP A 22 10.65 18.05 2.41
CA ASP A 22 10.21 16.66 2.39
C ASP A 22 9.37 16.31 3.64
N LEU A 23 8.86 15.08 3.67
CA LEU A 23 8.00 14.60 4.76
C LEU A 23 8.69 14.69 6.13
N LEU A 24 10.00 14.45 6.19
CA LEU A 24 10.76 14.52 7.43
C LEU A 24 10.88 15.97 7.90
N ASP A 25 11.14 16.92 7.00
CA ASP A 25 11.15 18.35 7.32
C ASP A 25 9.80 18.81 7.90
N VAL A 26 8.68 18.40 7.28
CA VAL A 26 7.33 18.75 7.73
C VAL A 26 7.04 18.17 9.11
N LEU A 27 7.39 16.90 9.37
CA LEU A 27 7.20 16.27 10.68
C LEU A 27 8.03 16.94 11.77
N LEU A 28 9.28 17.33 11.45
CA LEU A 28 10.16 18.06 12.39
C LEU A 28 9.62 19.46 12.68
N LYS A 29 9.05 20.15 11.70
CA LYS A 29 8.39 21.45 11.91
C LYS A 29 7.16 21.34 12.82
N ILE A 30 6.28 20.37 12.55
CA ILE A 30 5.09 20.10 13.39
C ILE A 30 5.50 19.75 14.83
N GLN A 31 6.58 19.00 15.01
CA GLN A 31 7.15 18.72 16.33
C GLN A 31 7.59 20.01 17.04
N LYS A 32 8.33 20.89 16.35
CA LYS A 32 8.87 22.15 16.91
C LYS A 32 7.76 23.17 17.23
N GLU A 33 6.72 23.26 16.41
CA GLU A 33 5.64 24.24 16.56
C GLU A 33 4.67 23.92 17.72
N GLY A 34 4.61 22.68 18.19
CA GLY A 34 3.94 22.31 19.43
C GLY A 34 2.41 22.56 19.49
N GLY A 35 1.75 22.79 18.35
CA GLY A 35 0.34 23.21 18.27
C GLY A 35 -0.69 22.08 18.29
N LEU A 36 -0.27 20.82 18.43
CA LEU A 36 -1.16 19.66 18.43
C LEU A 36 -1.69 19.35 19.83
N LYS A 37 -2.95 18.92 19.91
CA LYS A 37 -3.60 18.47 21.16
C LYS A 37 -2.82 17.36 21.87
N PHE A 38 -2.01 16.61 21.12
CA PHE A 38 -1.08 15.62 21.62
C PHE A 38 0.29 15.88 20.96
N PRO A 39 1.35 16.18 21.74
CA PRO A 39 2.67 16.44 21.19
C PRO A 39 3.23 15.22 20.44
N ILE A 40 3.79 15.44 19.25
CA ILE A 40 4.48 14.38 18.51
C ILE A 40 5.91 14.29 19.05
N HIS A 41 6.26 13.16 19.66
CA HIS A 41 7.62 12.93 20.16
C HIS A 41 8.54 12.44 19.04
N MET A 42 9.87 12.58 19.23
CA MET A 42 10.85 12.17 18.21
C MET A 42 10.75 10.68 17.86
N ASP A 43 10.40 9.83 18.83
CA ASP A 43 10.17 8.41 18.60
C ASP A 43 8.98 8.17 17.66
N ALA A 44 7.93 9.00 17.76
CA ALA A 44 6.79 8.95 16.85
C ALA A 44 7.16 9.44 15.44
N VAL A 45 8.02 10.46 15.31
CA VAL A 45 8.53 10.90 13.99
C VAL A 45 9.31 9.78 13.32
N LYS A 46 10.24 9.13 14.05
CA LYS A 46 11.00 8.00 13.54
C LYS A 46 10.11 6.81 13.19
N ALA A 47 9.11 6.52 14.02
CA ALA A 47 8.13 5.46 13.76
C ALA A 47 7.28 5.76 12.52
N ILE A 48 6.80 7.00 12.32
CA ILE A 48 6.02 7.37 11.13
C ILE A 48 6.87 7.26 9.86
N ILE A 49 8.10 7.75 9.89
CA ILE A 49 9.02 7.64 8.74
C ILE A 49 9.30 6.17 8.43
N LEU A 50 9.63 5.38 9.45
CA LEU A 50 9.82 3.94 9.30
C LEU A 50 8.56 3.27 8.77
N ASP A 51 7.37 3.57 9.30
CA ASP A 51 6.09 3.04 8.86
C ASP A 51 5.79 3.42 7.41
N VAL A 52 6.12 4.63 6.94
CA VAL A 52 5.91 5.01 5.53
C VAL A 52 6.86 4.23 4.61
N PHE A 53 8.14 4.11 4.97
CA PHE A 53 9.11 3.36 4.18
C PHE A 53 8.86 1.83 4.22
N SER A 54 8.46 1.32 5.38
CA SER A 54 8.12 -0.10 5.61
C SER A 54 6.75 -0.44 5.04
N ALA A 55 5.72 0.39 5.16
CA ALA A 55 4.43 0.18 4.48
C ALA A 55 4.58 0.24 2.95
N GLY A 56 5.58 0.97 2.44
CA GLY A 56 5.99 0.93 1.04
C GLY A 56 6.79 -0.32 0.64
N SER A 57 7.33 -1.10 1.59
CA SER A 57 8.28 -2.21 1.31
C SER A 57 7.83 -3.61 1.80
N GLU A 58 7.12 -3.73 2.93
CA GLU A 58 6.70 -4.96 3.61
C GLU A 58 5.40 -4.73 4.42
N THR A 59 4.22 -5.06 3.92
CA THR A 59 2.97 -4.72 4.64
C THR A 59 2.57 -5.65 5.82
N THR A 60 3.37 -6.62 6.27
CA THR A 60 2.86 -7.78 7.07
C THR A 60 3.07 -7.86 8.57
N THR A 61 4.31 -7.94 9.04
CA THR A 61 4.58 -8.74 10.25
C THR A 61 4.35 -7.95 11.54
N THR A 62 4.38 -6.63 11.47
CA THR A 62 4.47 -5.74 12.63
C THR A 62 3.15 -5.21 13.17
N THR A 63 2.07 -5.21 12.39
CA THR A 63 0.76 -4.74 12.89
C THR A 63 0.26 -5.62 14.04
N ILE A 64 0.62 -6.91 14.07
CA ILE A 64 0.22 -7.85 15.13
C ILE A 64 1.03 -7.62 16.42
N GLU A 65 2.32 -7.29 16.36
CA GLU A 65 3.15 -7.07 17.56
C GLU A 65 2.83 -5.74 18.28
N TRP A 66 2.63 -4.66 17.54
CA TRP A 66 2.34 -3.34 18.12
C TRP A 66 0.88 -3.18 18.56
N ALA A 67 -0.06 -3.80 17.85
CA ALA A 67 -1.47 -3.79 18.27
C ALA A 67 -1.67 -4.51 19.61
N ILE A 68 -0.95 -5.61 19.86
CA ILE A 68 -1.05 -6.34 21.14
C ILE A 68 -0.39 -5.54 22.28
N SER A 69 0.69 -4.81 22.01
CA SER A 69 1.40 -4.03 23.03
C SER A 69 0.60 -2.83 23.52
N GLU A 70 -0.13 -2.15 22.63
CA GLU A 70 -0.82 -0.91 22.98
C GLU A 70 -2.29 -1.08 23.41
N LEU A 71 -2.88 -2.25 23.11
CA LEU A 71 -4.21 -2.63 23.61
C LEU A 71 -4.22 -3.02 25.10
N ILE A 72 -3.06 -3.26 25.72
CA ILE A 72 -2.96 -3.64 27.13
C ILE A 72 -3.14 -2.43 28.07
N ASN A 73 -2.97 -1.19 27.60
CA ASN A 73 -2.88 -0.01 28.49
C ASN A 73 -4.00 1.03 28.41
N ASN A 74 -5.07 0.88 27.62
CA ASN A 74 -6.14 1.90 27.58
C ASN A 74 -7.56 1.38 27.29
N PRO A 75 -8.37 1.07 28.33
CA PRO A 75 -9.66 0.40 28.13
C PRO A 75 -10.89 1.30 27.90
N MET A 76 -10.75 2.61 27.68
CA MET A 76 -11.88 3.56 27.70
C MET A 76 -12.06 4.32 26.39
N ALA A 77 -12.53 3.64 25.33
CA ALA A 77 -13.43 4.21 24.32
C ALA A 77 -13.92 3.14 23.35
N MET A 78 -15.19 3.27 22.93
CA MET A 78 -15.83 2.75 21.70
C MET A 78 -16.90 1.67 21.89
N GLN A 79 -18.04 1.93 21.24
CA GLN A 79 -19.35 1.31 21.37
C GLN A 79 -19.41 -0.08 20.67
N LYS A 80 -20.34 -0.93 21.11
CA LYS A 80 -20.61 -2.27 20.56
C LYS A 80 -20.92 -2.20 19.06
N ALA A 81 -20.26 -3.03 18.25
CA ALA A 81 -20.50 -3.13 16.81
C ALA A 81 -21.24 -4.43 16.47
N THR A 82 -22.25 -4.35 15.61
CA THR A 82 -22.97 -5.50 15.04
C THR A 82 -22.60 -5.66 13.57
N ALA A 83 -22.37 -6.88 13.12
CA ALA A 83 -22.08 -7.22 11.72
C ALA A 83 -23.02 -8.35 11.27
N GLU A 84 -23.87 -8.11 10.26
CA GLU A 84 -24.83 -9.11 9.71
C GLU A 84 -25.66 -9.84 10.79
N GLY A 85 -26.06 -9.13 11.84
CA GLY A 85 -26.84 -9.69 12.96
C GLY A 85 -26.00 -10.38 14.05
N TYR A 86 -24.69 -10.45 13.90
CA TYR A 86 -23.76 -10.95 14.92
C TYR A 86 -23.20 -9.81 15.78
N ASP A 87 -23.17 -10.04 17.09
CA ASP A 87 -22.51 -9.16 18.04
C ASP A 87 -20.99 -9.40 18.02
N VAL A 88 -20.22 -8.40 17.58
CA VAL A 88 -18.75 -8.46 17.63
C VAL A 88 -18.30 -7.92 18.97
N GLN A 89 -17.67 -8.78 19.78
CA GLN A 89 -17.19 -8.39 21.10
C GLN A 89 -15.97 -7.48 21.01
N ARG A 90 -15.75 -6.71 22.08
CA ARG A 90 -14.57 -5.86 22.22
C ARG A 90 -13.30 -6.71 22.19
N GLY A 91 -12.28 -6.24 21.47
CA GLY A 91 -11.00 -6.94 21.35
C GLY A 91 -11.03 -8.11 20.36
N THR A 92 -12.16 -8.37 19.71
CA THR A 92 -12.23 -9.33 18.60
C THR A 92 -11.48 -8.77 17.40
N GLN A 93 -10.49 -9.55 16.92
CA GLN A 93 -9.81 -9.25 15.68
C GLN A 93 -10.73 -9.58 14.50
N VAL A 94 -10.91 -8.61 13.59
CA VAL A 94 -11.70 -8.77 12.38
C VAL A 94 -10.78 -8.64 11.18
N LEU A 95 -10.83 -9.62 10.27
CA LEU A 95 -10.07 -9.61 9.03
C LEU A 95 -11.06 -9.53 7.86
N VAL A 96 -10.90 -8.51 7.01
CA VAL A 96 -11.64 -8.39 5.76
C VAL A 96 -10.87 -9.15 4.68
N ASN A 97 -11.47 -10.21 4.13
CA ASN A 97 -10.84 -11.00 3.08
C ASN A 97 -11.04 -10.33 1.70
N ALA A 98 -10.25 -9.29 1.44
CA ALA A 98 -10.31 -8.55 0.17
C ALA A 98 -9.97 -9.44 -1.05
N TRP A 99 -9.11 -10.45 -0.89
CA TRP A 99 -8.76 -11.41 -1.94
C TRP A 99 -9.99 -12.20 -2.40
N ALA A 100 -10.80 -12.70 -1.46
CA ALA A 100 -12.03 -13.42 -1.77
C ALA A 100 -13.10 -12.50 -2.35
N LEU A 101 -13.23 -11.26 -1.84
CA LEU A 101 -14.19 -10.28 -2.38
C LEU A 101 -13.93 -9.96 -3.85
N GLY A 102 -12.66 -9.79 -4.23
CA GLY A 102 -12.26 -9.54 -5.62
C GLY A 102 -12.44 -10.73 -6.58
N ARG A 103 -12.82 -11.90 -6.07
CA ARG A 103 -13.01 -13.15 -6.84
C ARG A 103 -14.38 -13.79 -6.66
N ASP A 104 -15.27 -13.13 -5.91
CA ASP A 104 -16.58 -13.67 -5.62
C ASP A 104 -17.51 -13.53 -6.82
N GLU A 105 -17.94 -14.67 -7.38
CA GLU A 105 -18.84 -14.75 -8.54
C GLU A 105 -20.15 -13.95 -8.36
N ARG A 106 -20.58 -13.70 -7.11
CA ARG A 106 -21.77 -12.89 -6.83
C ARG A 106 -21.60 -11.43 -7.25
N TYR A 107 -20.37 -10.92 -7.20
CA TYR A 107 -20.01 -9.56 -7.58
C TYR A 107 -19.28 -9.50 -8.92
N TRP A 108 -18.60 -10.59 -9.28
CA TRP A 108 -17.77 -10.73 -10.49
C TRP A 108 -18.22 -11.96 -11.31
N PRO A 109 -19.42 -11.94 -11.93
CA PRO A 109 -19.98 -13.12 -12.60
C PRO A 109 -19.26 -13.50 -13.90
N ASP A 110 -18.38 -12.63 -14.39
CA ASP A 110 -17.75 -12.70 -15.70
C ASP A 110 -16.29 -13.17 -15.61
N ALA A 111 -16.14 -14.39 -15.11
CA ALA A 111 -14.86 -15.10 -14.89
C ALA A 111 -13.94 -14.38 -13.87
N PRO A 112 -14.24 -14.48 -12.56
CA PRO A 112 -13.50 -13.76 -11.51
C PRO A 112 -12.02 -14.15 -11.42
N GLU A 113 -11.69 -15.39 -11.80
CA GLU A 113 -10.32 -15.91 -11.79
C GLU A 113 -9.51 -15.50 -13.02
N GLU A 114 -10.14 -14.89 -14.04
CA GLU A 114 -9.45 -14.43 -15.24
C GLU A 114 -8.95 -13.00 -15.09
N PHE A 115 -7.71 -12.74 -15.53
CA PHE A 115 -7.18 -11.39 -15.67
C PHE A 115 -7.81 -10.73 -16.90
N ARG A 116 -8.80 -9.86 -16.65
CA ARG A 116 -9.54 -9.15 -17.70
C ARG A 116 -9.68 -7.67 -17.36
N PRO A 117 -8.69 -6.82 -17.70
CA PRO A 117 -8.71 -5.40 -17.36
C PRO A 117 -9.89 -4.64 -17.95
N GLU A 118 -10.46 -5.12 -19.07
CA GLU A 118 -11.59 -4.51 -19.77
C GLU A 118 -12.86 -4.47 -18.91
N ARG A 119 -12.94 -5.25 -17.81
CA ARG A 119 -14.08 -5.19 -16.87
C ARG A 119 -14.19 -3.85 -16.13
N PHE A 120 -13.13 -3.04 -16.17
CA PHE A 120 -13.07 -1.72 -15.53
C PHE A 120 -13.26 -0.55 -16.51
N GLU A 121 -13.61 -0.80 -17.77
CA GLU A 121 -13.91 0.23 -18.76
C GLU A 121 -15.33 0.80 -18.62
N GLU A 122 -15.58 2.03 -19.09
CA GLU A 122 -16.71 2.93 -18.73
C GLU A 122 -18.15 2.35 -18.82
N GLU A 123 -18.40 1.34 -19.67
CA GLU A 123 -19.72 0.69 -19.77
C GLU A 123 -19.89 -0.54 -18.83
N ALA A 124 -18.77 -1.12 -18.37
CA ALA A 124 -18.72 -2.25 -17.43
C ALA A 124 -18.40 -1.81 -15.98
N ALA A 125 -17.87 -0.60 -15.80
CA ALA A 125 -17.40 -0.09 -14.52
C ALA A 125 -18.54 0.24 -13.54
N LYS A 126 -18.82 -0.70 -12.64
CA LYS A 126 -19.38 -0.39 -11.31
C LYS A 126 -18.31 -0.34 -10.22
N ALA A 127 -17.12 -0.86 -10.52
CA ALA A 127 -16.06 -1.03 -9.55
C ALA A 127 -15.25 0.25 -9.35
N ASP A 128 -15.42 0.87 -8.18
CA ASP A 128 -14.67 2.03 -7.71
C ASP A 128 -13.69 1.60 -6.62
N PHE A 129 -12.40 1.89 -6.78
CA PHE A 129 -11.40 1.63 -5.74
C PHE A 129 -11.24 2.77 -4.74
N GLY A 130 -12.00 3.87 -4.88
CA GLY A 130 -12.10 4.99 -3.93
C GLY A 130 -12.81 4.64 -2.62
N GLY A 131 -13.13 3.35 -2.40
CA GLY A 131 -13.71 2.81 -1.16
C GLY A 131 -15.21 3.03 -1.01
N GLY A 132 -15.90 3.44 -2.08
CA GLY A 132 -17.36 3.43 -2.16
C GLY A 132 -17.91 2.06 -2.56
N ASP A 133 -17.12 1.23 -3.23
CA ASP A 133 -17.50 -0.12 -3.63
C ASP A 133 -16.86 -1.18 -2.74
N PHE A 134 -17.69 -1.90 -1.97
CA PHE A 134 -17.24 -2.96 -1.07
C PHE A 134 -16.96 -4.29 -1.77
N ALA A 135 -17.33 -4.44 -3.04
CA ALA A 135 -16.90 -5.57 -3.86
C ALA A 135 -15.44 -5.44 -4.32
N PHE A 136 -14.89 -4.21 -4.29
CA PHE A 136 -13.54 -3.91 -4.76
C PHE A 136 -12.77 -3.00 -3.80
N LEU A 137 -11.99 -3.60 -2.90
CA LEU A 137 -11.30 -2.88 -1.80
C LEU A 137 -9.76 -2.99 -1.85
N PRO A 138 -9.08 -2.70 -2.98
CA PRO A 138 -7.62 -2.83 -3.06
C PRO A 138 -6.87 -1.88 -2.11
N PHE A 139 -7.49 -0.77 -1.72
CA PHE A 139 -6.95 0.22 -0.78
C PHE A 139 -7.76 0.33 0.53
N GLY A 140 -8.73 -0.57 0.73
CA GLY A 140 -9.66 -0.52 1.86
C GLY A 140 -10.71 0.59 1.73
N ALA A 141 -11.39 0.90 2.84
CA ALA A 141 -12.47 1.88 2.88
C ALA A 141 -12.51 2.68 4.20
N GLY A 142 -13.19 3.83 4.17
CA GLY A 142 -13.49 4.64 5.35
C GLY A 142 -12.26 5.33 5.97
N ARG A 143 -12.34 5.64 7.28
CA ARG A 143 -11.34 6.45 8.00
C ARG A 143 -9.93 5.84 8.09
N ARG A 144 -9.79 4.55 7.76
CA ARG A 144 -8.53 3.79 7.81
C ARG A 144 -8.15 3.26 6.42
N MET A 145 -8.71 3.84 5.37
CA MET A 145 -8.28 3.61 3.99
C MET A 145 -6.80 3.93 3.83
N CYS A 146 -6.14 3.23 2.91
CA CYS A 146 -4.72 3.38 2.62
C CYS A 146 -4.37 4.85 2.31
N PRO A 147 -3.53 5.51 3.13
CA PRO A 147 -3.11 6.88 2.86
C PRO A 147 -2.14 6.96 1.66
N GLY A 148 -1.54 5.84 1.26
CA GLY A 148 -0.59 5.74 0.15
C GLY A 148 -1.21 5.51 -1.22
N MET A 149 -2.55 5.53 -1.38
CA MET A 149 -3.23 5.22 -2.64
C MET A 149 -2.67 6.02 -3.83
N ALA A 150 -2.58 7.35 -3.69
CA ALA A 150 -2.09 8.22 -4.76
C ALA A 150 -0.63 7.93 -5.13
N PHE A 151 0.22 7.67 -4.13
CA PHE A 151 1.61 7.31 -4.34
C PHE A 151 1.75 5.95 -5.01
N GLY A 152 0.97 4.95 -4.58
CA GLY A 152 0.96 3.61 -5.15
C GLY A 152 0.54 3.61 -6.62
N LEU A 153 -0.51 4.35 -6.96
CA LEU A 153 -0.95 4.50 -8.36
C LEU A 153 0.13 5.16 -9.21
N ALA A 154 0.70 6.29 -8.76
CA ALA A 154 1.77 6.96 -9.47
C ALA A 154 3.01 6.06 -9.64
N GLY A 155 3.33 5.24 -8.64
CA GLY A 155 4.45 4.30 -8.63
C GLY A 155 4.26 3.08 -9.54
N VAL A 156 3.02 2.76 -9.94
CA VAL A 156 2.73 1.66 -10.86
C VAL A 156 2.48 2.18 -12.28
N GLU A 157 1.63 3.19 -12.44
CA GLU A 157 1.16 3.65 -13.75
C GLU A 157 2.30 4.11 -14.66
N LEU A 158 3.13 5.05 -14.19
CA LEU A 158 4.20 5.62 -15.02
C LEU A 158 5.31 4.59 -15.31
N PRO A 159 5.83 3.84 -14.33
CA PRO A 159 6.86 2.84 -14.62
C PRO A 159 6.35 1.71 -15.50
N LEU A 160 5.12 1.21 -15.28
CA LEU A 160 4.54 0.16 -16.09
C LEU A 160 4.30 0.63 -17.53
N ALA A 161 3.71 1.81 -17.72
CA ALA A 161 3.52 2.39 -19.05
C ALA A 161 4.86 2.56 -19.79
N SER A 162 5.88 3.08 -19.09
CA SER A 162 7.23 3.20 -19.64
C SER A 162 7.84 1.86 -20.04
N MET A 163 7.73 0.85 -19.16
CA MET A 163 8.21 -0.51 -19.42
C MET A 163 7.53 -1.16 -20.63
N LEU A 164 6.21 -1.03 -20.75
CA LEU A 164 5.43 -1.59 -21.86
C LEU A 164 5.64 -0.82 -23.18
N PHE A 165 5.92 0.48 -23.11
CA PHE A 165 6.20 1.28 -24.29
C PHE A 165 7.59 0.98 -24.88
N HIS A 166 8.61 0.89 -24.01
CA HIS A 166 9.99 0.75 -24.44
C HIS A 166 10.42 -0.70 -24.69
N PHE A 167 9.81 -1.69 -24.03
CA PHE A 167 10.27 -3.08 -24.09
C PHE A 167 9.16 -4.07 -24.43
N ASP A 168 9.48 -5.02 -25.31
CA ASP A 168 8.76 -6.28 -25.40
C ASP A 168 9.37 -7.27 -24.39
N TRP A 169 8.55 -8.12 -23.77
CA TRP A 169 8.97 -9.02 -22.70
C TRP A 169 8.90 -10.48 -23.15
N LYS A 170 9.96 -11.25 -22.90
CA LYS A 170 10.05 -12.68 -23.26
C LYS A 170 10.45 -13.55 -22.06
N PRO A 171 9.99 -14.80 -21.99
CA PRO A 171 10.45 -15.73 -20.95
C PRO A 171 11.94 -16.10 -21.14
N PRO A 172 12.65 -16.50 -20.06
CA PRO A 172 14.05 -16.89 -20.11
C PRO A 172 14.17 -18.37 -20.51
N GLY A 173 13.90 -18.67 -21.78
CA GLY A 173 14.05 -20.02 -22.31
C GLY A 173 13.40 -20.22 -23.68
N PRO A 174 13.75 -21.30 -24.41
CA PRO A 174 13.06 -21.66 -25.65
C PRO A 174 11.66 -22.18 -25.35
N GLY A 175 10.65 -21.33 -25.55
CA GLY A 175 9.23 -21.70 -25.47
C GLY A 175 8.37 -20.60 -24.85
N SER A 176 7.12 -20.50 -25.30
CA SER A 176 6.05 -19.74 -24.64
C SER A 176 5.51 -20.50 -23.42
N ALA A 177 6.41 -20.92 -22.53
CA ALA A 177 5.96 -21.58 -21.30
C ALA A 177 5.11 -20.57 -20.52
N GLU A 178 3.87 -20.95 -20.24
CA GLU A 178 2.93 -20.19 -19.42
C GLU A 178 3.60 -19.85 -18.08
N LEU A 179 3.45 -18.61 -17.63
CA LEU A 179 4.06 -18.17 -16.38
C LEU A 179 3.35 -18.86 -15.22
N ASP A 180 4.10 -19.47 -14.31
CA ASP A 180 3.53 -19.98 -13.07
C ASP A 180 3.07 -18.80 -12.19
N MET A 181 1.76 -18.71 -11.99
CA MET A 181 1.10 -17.69 -11.20
C MET A 181 0.73 -18.19 -9.79
N THR A 182 1.22 -19.36 -9.39
CA THR A 182 1.01 -19.90 -8.04
C THR A 182 1.40 -18.86 -6.99
N GLU A 183 0.49 -18.62 -6.06
CA GLU A 183 0.64 -17.64 -5.00
C GLU A 183 1.15 -18.32 -3.72
N THR A 184 2.15 -17.73 -3.08
CA THR A 184 2.47 -18.04 -1.68
C THR A 184 1.63 -17.12 -0.80
N PHE A 185 0.70 -17.72 -0.06
CA PHE A 185 -0.14 -16.99 0.88
C PHE A 185 0.68 -16.54 2.10
N GLY A 186 0.93 -15.24 2.16
CA GLY A 186 1.30 -14.49 3.37
C GLY A 186 0.27 -13.39 3.61
N LEU A 187 0.66 -12.29 4.24
CA LEU A 187 -0.23 -11.11 4.33
C LEU A 187 -0.22 -10.31 3.02
N THR A 188 0.80 -10.46 2.19
CA THR A 188 0.71 -10.16 0.76
C THR A 188 0.61 -11.46 -0.05
N ALA A 189 -0.27 -11.46 -1.05
CA ALA A 189 -0.24 -12.47 -2.09
C ALA A 189 0.92 -12.14 -3.03
N ARG A 190 1.95 -12.98 -3.02
CA ARG A 190 3.09 -12.87 -3.93
C ARG A 190 3.25 -14.17 -4.70
N ARG A 191 3.78 -14.09 -5.91
CA ARG A 191 4.15 -15.29 -6.67
C ARG A 191 5.15 -16.13 -5.88
N THR A 192 4.98 -17.44 -5.92
CA THR A 192 5.88 -18.40 -5.27
C THR A 192 7.29 -18.25 -5.82
N ASP A 193 7.41 -18.12 -7.13
CA ASP A 193 8.68 -17.93 -7.82
C ASP A 193 8.85 -16.49 -8.34
N GLN A 194 10.10 -16.07 -8.45
CA GLN A 194 10.43 -14.75 -9.00
C GLN A 194 10.06 -14.64 -10.48
N LEU A 195 9.62 -13.46 -10.90
CA LEU A 195 9.39 -13.16 -12.31
C LEU A 195 10.73 -12.95 -13.02
N LEU A 196 11.17 -13.96 -13.76
CA LEU A 196 12.32 -13.83 -14.64
C LEU A 196 11.82 -13.54 -16.06
N LEU A 197 12.22 -12.41 -16.62
CA LEU A 197 11.89 -12.00 -17.99
C LEU A 197 13.12 -11.39 -18.66
N ARG A 198 13.16 -11.51 -19.98
CA ARG A 198 14.12 -10.85 -20.85
C ARG A 198 13.45 -9.65 -21.53
N PRO A 199 13.86 -8.41 -21.22
CA PRO A 199 13.41 -7.24 -21.97
C PRO A 199 14.08 -7.20 -23.35
N VAL A 200 13.30 -6.85 -24.38
CA VAL A 200 13.74 -6.61 -25.75
C VAL A 200 13.36 -5.18 -26.11
N LEU A 201 14.35 -4.33 -26.39
CA LEU A 201 14.11 -2.94 -26.73
C LEU A 201 13.27 -2.83 -28.01
N ARG A 202 12.11 -2.17 -27.89
CA ARG A 202 11.18 -1.88 -28.99
C ARG A 202 11.28 -0.43 -29.44
N VAL A 203 11.26 0.50 -28.48
CA VAL A 203 11.39 1.94 -28.74
C VAL A 203 12.61 2.47 -27.98
N PRO A 204 13.62 3.03 -28.66
CA PRO A 204 14.78 3.64 -28.00
C PRO A 204 14.37 4.80 -27.09
N ILE A 205 15.09 4.97 -25.99
CA ILE A 205 14.93 6.14 -25.12
C ILE A 205 15.71 7.29 -25.75
N PRO A 206 15.09 8.44 -26.06
CA PRO A 206 15.81 9.56 -26.65
C PRO A 206 16.95 10.02 -25.73
N GLY A 207 18.20 9.96 -26.22
CA GLY A 207 19.38 10.44 -25.50
C GLY A 207 20.12 9.39 -24.66
N VAL A 208 19.76 8.10 -24.76
CA VAL A 208 20.55 6.96 -24.26
C VAL A 208 21.08 6.16 -25.44
#